data_AF-A0A6B1G6C8-F1
#
_entry.id   AF-A0A6B1G6C8-F1
#
_cell.length_a   1.000
_cell.length_b   1.000
_cell.length_c   1.000
_cell.angle_alpha   90.00
_cell.angle_beta   90.00
_cell.angle_gamma   90.00
#
_symmetry.space_group_name_H-M   'P 1'
#
loop_
_entity.id
_entity.type
_entity.pdbx_description
1 polymer ?
#
loop_
_entity_poly.entity_id
_entity_poly.type
_entity_poly.pdbx_seq_one_letter_code
_entity_poly.pdbx_strand_id
1 'polypeptide(L)'
;MNLQARHMRRIRQVNDAGKERGGPRLALLAFLVLLLLLVAACTTDAEGNIVAPAVAPAPAVSTQPAMHRGVPVGFTAEGYPFRGDPNAPITIYEYSDYECPFCARHVIQTEPALLAGFAEKGMVKFVFRDMPLSSIHPNALAAAIAAHCVGEQDIVLFWQMHDRIFRTQKEWAPREEALSFFAALAQELGADPTQYGSCMANNETQLTKVNESLSEAQSFGFTGTPSFRFVFEETGESFSFSGAQPYDMFSEWIGTIAAGRAPQGAAQAQPQQQRRQGEGGLPFWATAEGLKPDLDRPGFTLAGDMFKGSSDAPIVVVEFSAFQCPYCSQNALTTQPILDQEFVSRGEVMWVFKHFPIENIHPFAISASVAAECAADQEAFWQFHHRLFVDMDQWSRPDNTVYFMELAAEYELDTEAFATCMAGDASALAVQSDMQDGAPFVRGTPTFVVLVGGEGRLIPGALPTDQFVAALSQMLAELAATGNDG
;
A
#
# COMPACT_ATOMS: atom_id res chain seq x y z
N MET A 1 -21.09 -39.32 -33.88
CA MET A 1 -21.78 -38.99 -35.16
C MET A 1 -23.09 -38.28 -34.84
N ASN A 2 -23.45 -37.10 -35.32
CA ASN A 2 -22.71 -36.02 -35.93
C ASN A 2 -23.61 -34.76 -35.81
N LEU A 3 -23.54 -34.06 -34.68
CA LEU A 3 -24.20 -32.76 -34.47
C LEU A 3 -23.22 -31.64 -34.08
N GLN A 4 -21.91 -31.87 -34.18
CA GLN A 4 -20.87 -30.83 -34.08
C GLN A 4 -20.27 -30.40 -35.43
N ALA A 5 -20.82 -30.86 -36.55
CA ALA A 5 -20.25 -30.60 -37.89
C ALA A 5 -20.82 -29.38 -38.63
N ARG A 6 -21.66 -28.54 -38.00
CA ARG A 6 -22.28 -27.36 -38.67
C ARG A 6 -21.99 -25.99 -38.05
N HIS A 7 -21.25 -25.91 -36.94
CA HIS A 7 -20.84 -24.61 -36.38
C HIS A 7 -19.35 -24.26 -36.57
N MET A 8 -18.50 -25.22 -36.97
CA MET A 8 -17.10 -24.98 -37.36
C MET A 8 -16.93 -24.65 -38.87
N ARG A 9 -17.88 -23.94 -39.47
CA ARG A 9 -17.73 -23.36 -40.83
C ARG A 9 -17.95 -21.85 -40.91
N ARG A 10 -18.14 -21.17 -39.78
CA ARG A 10 -18.25 -19.69 -39.71
C ARG A 10 -17.11 -18.97 -38.99
N ILE A 11 -16.04 -19.67 -38.61
CA ILE A 11 -14.83 -19.09 -37.97
C ILE A 11 -13.57 -19.42 -38.78
N ARG A 12 -13.68 -19.43 -40.12
CA ARG A 12 -12.51 -19.55 -41.00
C ARG A 12 -12.54 -18.62 -42.21
N GLN A 13 -13.36 -17.57 -42.15
CA GLN A 13 -13.57 -16.65 -43.27
C GLN A 13 -13.44 -15.16 -42.90
N VAL A 14 -12.77 -14.83 -41.79
CA VAL A 14 -12.45 -13.43 -41.43
C VAL A 14 -10.94 -13.16 -41.35
N ASN A 15 -10.08 -14.18 -41.46
CA ASN A 15 -8.62 -13.99 -41.39
C ASN A 15 -7.89 -13.96 -42.75
N ASP A 16 -8.59 -13.73 -43.87
CA ASP A 16 -7.95 -13.71 -45.20
C ASP A 16 -8.28 -12.49 -46.08
N ALA A 17 -8.77 -11.40 -45.48
CA ALA A 17 -8.97 -10.13 -46.18
C ALA A 17 -7.91 -9.11 -45.73
N GLY A 18 -6.77 -9.08 -46.40
CA GLY A 18 -5.75 -8.05 -46.15
C GLY A 18 -4.33 -8.37 -46.60
N LYS A 19 -4.15 -9.18 -47.65
CA LYS A 19 -2.83 -9.37 -48.28
C LYS A 19 -2.94 -9.22 -49.78
N GLU A 20 -3.43 -8.06 -50.23
CA GLU A 20 -3.27 -7.65 -51.63
C GLU A 20 -1.92 -6.95 -51.83
N ARG A 21 -1.18 -7.50 -52.79
CA ARG A 21 0.14 -7.07 -53.25
C ARG A 21 0.00 -5.76 -54.04
N GLY A 22 0.30 -4.63 -53.41
CA GLY A 22 0.63 -3.39 -54.12
C GLY A 22 2.02 -3.50 -54.75
N GLY A 23 2.10 -3.53 -56.08
CA GLY A 23 3.34 -3.64 -56.84
C GLY A 23 4.25 -2.40 -56.76
N PRO A 24 5.52 -2.50 -57.19
CA PRO A 24 6.59 -1.51 -56.95
C PRO A 24 6.47 -0.21 -57.77
N ARG A 25 5.29 0.11 -58.32
CA ARG A 25 5.07 1.29 -59.18
C ARG A 25 4.42 2.49 -58.49
N LEU A 26 3.82 2.33 -57.29
CA LEU A 26 3.31 3.47 -56.50
C LEU A 26 4.33 4.06 -55.52
N ALA A 27 5.33 3.27 -55.09
CA ALA A 27 6.40 3.75 -54.22
C ALA A 27 7.32 4.79 -54.90
N LEU A 28 7.43 4.75 -56.24
CA LEU A 28 8.27 5.68 -57.01
C LEU A 28 7.64 7.08 -57.16
N LEU A 29 6.31 7.20 -57.13
CA LEU A 29 5.61 8.49 -57.26
C LEU A 29 5.46 9.21 -55.91
N ALA A 30 5.33 8.48 -54.79
CA ALA A 30 5.30 9.07 -53.45
C ALA A 30 6.67 9.62 -53.02
N PHE A 31 7.77 9.00 -53.46
CA PHE A 31 9.13 9.51 -53.22
C PHE A 31 9.44 10.79 -54.01
N LEU A 32 8.88 10.96 -55.20
CA LEU A 32 9.06 12.16 -56.03
C LEU A 32 8.29 13.38 -55.51
N VAL A 33 7.14 13.19 -54.85
CA VAL A 33 6.37 14.29 -54.24
C VAL A 33 6.95 14.71 -52.89
N LEU A 34 7.52 13.79 -52.12
CA LEU A 34 8.23 14.12 -50.87
C LEU A 34 9.58 14.82 -51.13
N LEU A 35 10.25 14.52 -52.25
CA LEU A 35 11.46 15.23 -52.68
C LEU A 35 11.17 16.63 -53.24
N LEU A 36 9.96 16.89 -53.75
CA LEU A 36 9.55 18.20 -54.26
C LEU A 36 9.04 19.16 -53.17
N LEU A 37 8.61 18.65 -52.00
CA LEU A 37 8.17 19.48 -50.87
C LEU A 37 9.29 19.82 -49.86
N LEU A 38 10.45 19.17 -49.97
CA LEU A 38 11.66 19.52 -49.19
C LEU A 38 12.50 20.66 -49.80
N VAL A 39 12.09 21.24 -50.93
CA VAL A 39 12.84 22.33 -51.61
C VAL A 39 12.29 23.73 -51.26
N ALA A 40 11.32 23.84 -50.34
CA ALA A 40 10.73 25.12 -49.96
C ALA A 40 11.10 25.55 -48.52
N ALA A 41 12.39 25.72 -48.20
CA ALA A 41 12.89 26.66 -47.18
C ALA A 41 14.44 26.67 -47.04
N CYS A 42 15.19 26.67 -48.15
CA CYS A 42 16.63 26.94 -48.10
C CYS A 42 16.89 28.39 -48.49
N THR A 43 17.32 29.23 -47.54
CA THR A 43 17.83 30.57 -47.83
C THR A 43 19.33 30.51 -48.12
N THR A 44 19.77 31.21 -49.16
CA THR A 44 21.19 31.33 -49.52
C THR A 44 21.75 32.68 -49.09
N ASP A 45 23.01 32.74 -48.71
CA ASP A 45 23.71 34.01 -48.47
C ASP A 45 24.08 34.71 -49.80
N ALA A 46 24.66 35.92 -49.70
CA ALA A 46 25.03 36.73 -50.86
C ALA A 46 26.12 36.09 -51.75
N GLU A 47 26.72 34.99 -51.32
CA GLU A 47 27.76 34.23 -52.05
C GLU A 47 27.23 32.89 -52.58
N GLY A 48 25.94 32.58 -52.36
CA GLY A 48 25.25 31.44 -52.96
C GLY A 48 25.37 30.12 -52.20
N ASN A 49 25.84 30.15 -50.94
CA ASN A 49 25.90 28.96 -50.10
C ASN A 49 24.57 28.70 -49.38
N ILE A 50 24.20 27.43 -49.21
CA ILE A 50 22.98 27.02 -48.49
C ILE A 50 23.22 27.18 -46.99
N VAL A 51 22.46 28.08 -46.34
CA VAL A 51 22.56 28.33 -44.90
C VAL A 51 21.30 27.83 -44.22
N ALA A 52 21.45 26.95 -43.22
CA ALA A 52 20.34 26.48 -42.40
C ALA A 52 19.72 27.66 -41.62
N PRO A 53 18.39 27.70 -41.41
CA PRO A 53 17.78 28.74 -40.60
C PRO A 53 18.40 28.72 -39.19
N ALA A 54 18.83 29.89 -38.72
CA ALA A 54 19.37 30.03 -37.38
C ALA A 54 18.29 29.61 -36.37
N VAL A 55 18.50 28.48 -35.71
CA VAL A 55 17.71 28.04 -34.56
C VAL A 55 17.88 29.13 -33.50
N ALA A 56 16.78 29.78 -33.12
CA ALA A 56 16.78 30.74 -32.03
C ALA A 56 17.40 30.06 -30.79
N PRO A 57 18.33 30.71 -30.06
CA PRO A 57 18.87 30.13 -28.85
C PRO A 57 17.71 29.78 -27.91
N ALA A 58 17.73 28.57 -27.36
CA ALA A 58 16.81 28.17 -26.31
C ALA A 58 16.80 29.25 -25.21
N PRO A 59 15.63 29.61 -24.65
CA PRO A 59 15.57 30.58 -23.57
C PRO A 59 16.57 30.16 -22.49
N ALA A 60 17.40 31.11 -22.04
CA ALA A 60 18.35 30.86 -20.98
C ALA A 60 17.60 30.28 -19.78
N VAL A 61 17.99 29.08 -19.35
CA VAL A 61 17.45 28.45 -18.13
C VAL A 61 17.68 29.43 -17.00
N SER A 62 16.59 29.97 -16.44
CA SER A 62 16.65 30.82 -15.26
C SER A 62 17.40 30.08 -14.16
N THR A 63 18.46 30.67 -13.64
CA THR A 63 19.21 30.15 -12.49
C THR A 63 18.50 30.41 -11.16
N GLN A 64 17.39 31.15 -11.18
CA GLN A 64 16.55 31.35 -10.00
C GLN A 64 15.54 30.20 -9.87
N PRO A 65 15.40 29.60 -8.69
CA PRO A 65 14.43 28.54 -8.45
C PRO A 65 13.01 29.07 -8.69
N ALA A 66 12.13 28.20 -9.20
CA ALA A 66 10.71 28.50 -9.31
C ALA A 66 10.14 28.76 -7.91
N MET A 67 9.13 29.63 -7.81
CA MET A 67 8.56 30.05 -6.53
C MET A 67 7.05 29.80 -6.51
N HIS A 68 6.53 29.26 -5.42
CA HIS A 68 5.10 29.16 -5.15
C HIS A 68 4.83 29.64 -3.72
N ARG A 69 3.96 30.65 -3.58
CA ARG A 69 3.60 31.25 -2.28
C ARG A 69 4.80 31.65 -1.41
N GLY A 70 5.84 32.22 -2.01
CA GLY A 70 7.01 32.71 -1.28
C GLY A 70 8.06 31.64 -0.95
N VAL A 71 7.83 30.37 -1.31
CA VAL A 71 8.75 29.27 -1.06
C VAL A 71 9.35 28.78 -2.39
N PRO A 72 10.66 28.44 -2.45
CA PRO A 72 11.24 27.77 -3.61
C PRO A 72 10.58 26.41 -3.86
N VAL A 73 10.36 26.07 -5.12
CA VAL A 73 9.80 24.79 -5.54
C VAL A 73 10.60 24.19 -6.67
N GLY A 74 10.62 22.86 -6.73
CA GLY A 74 11.35 22.13 -7.75
C GLY A 74 11.02 20.64 -7.74
N PHE A 75 11.80 19.88 -8.50
CA PHE A 75 11.81 18.43 -8.43
C PHE A 75 13.12 17.94 -7.83
N THR A 76 13.08 16.89 -7.00
CA THR A 76 14.28 16.17 -6.58
C THR A 76 14.96 15.52 -7.79
N ALA A 77 16.16 14.97 -7.60
CA ALA A 77 16.87 14.27 -8.69
C ALA A 77 16.06 13.08 -9.24
N GLU A 78 15.27 12.45 -8.39
CA GLU A 78 14.37 11.34 -8.71
C GLU A 78 13.01 11.82 -9.26
N GLY A 79 12.80 13.13 -9.36
CA GLY A 79 11.64 13.72 -9.99
C GLY A 79 10.43 13.90 -9.08
N TYR A 80 10.61 13.97 -7.76
CA TYR A 80 9.53 14.23 -6.80
C TYR A 80 9.40 15.72 -6.47
N PRO A 81 8.18 16.25 -6.40
CA PRO A 81 7.98 17.68 -6.18
C PRO A 81 8.37 18.06 -4.74
N PHE A 82 9.10 19.16 -4.60
CA PHE A 82 9.48 19.71 -3.29
C PHE A 82 9.10 21.19 -3.13
N ARG A 83 8.97 21.63 -1.87
CA ARG A 83 8.90 23.03 -1.42
C ARG A 83 9.96 23.30 -0.35
N GLY A 84 10.73 24.36 -0.49
CA GLY A 84 11.76 24.77 0.46
C GLY A 84 13.13 24.92 -0.21
N ASP A 85 14.12 25.34 0.55
CA ASP A 85 15.50 25.40 0.05
C ASP A 85 15.97 23.98 -0.31
N PRO A 86 16.45 23.71 -1.55
CA PRO A 86 16.95 22.39 -1.94
C PRO A 86 18.09 21.88 -1.04
N ASN A 87 18.82 22.79 -0.38
CA ASN A 87 19.93 22.52 0.54
C ASN A 87 19.54 22.68 2.02
N ALA A 88 18.26 22.74 2.35
CA ALA A 88 17.82 22.80 3.74
C ALA A 88 18.42 21.63 4.55
N PRO A 89 18.83 21.85 5.82
CA PRO A 89 19.46 20.82 6.63
C PRO A 89 18.53 19.67 7.01
N ILE A 90 17.21 19.87 6.95
CA ILE A 90 16.20 18.85 7.26
C ILE A 90 15.30 18.67 6.05
N THR A 91 15.18 17.42 5.59
CA THR A 91 14.16 17.03 4.60
C THR A 91 13.00 16.35 5.32
N ILE A 92 11.78 16.80 5.04
CA ILE A 92 10.54 16.16 5.49
C ILE A 92 9.85 15.57 4.26
N TYR A 93 9.76 14.24 4.21
CA TYR A 93 8.96 13.52 3.23
C TYR A 93 7.55 13.37 3.78
N GLU A 94 6.58 13.90 3.04
CA GLU A 94 5.14 13.74 3.32
C GLU A 94 4.58 12.68 2.39
N TYR A 95 4.11 11.57 2.98
CA TYR A 95 3.38 10.52 2.28
C TYR A 95 1.88 10.77 2.45
N SER A 96 1.22 11.12 1.36
CA SER A 96 -0.12 11.69 1.41
C SER A 96 -1.04 11.16 0.32
N ASP A 97 -2.33 11.17 0.63
CA ASP A 97 -3.42 10.74 -0.23
C ASP A 97 -4.34 11.94 -0.47
N TYR A 98 -4.59 12.28 -1.74
CA TYR A 98 -5.42 13.42 -2.12
C TYR A 98 -6.87 13.34 -1.65
N GLU A 99 -7.43 12.14 -1.46
CA GLU A 99 -8.82 11.92 -1.04
C GLU A 99 -8.95 11.74 0.47
N CYS A 100 -7.83 11.51 1.17
CA CYS A 100 -7.82 11.41 2.62
C CYS A 100 -8.19 12.75 3.30
N PRO A 101 -9.20 12.79 4.17
CA PRO A 101 -9.62 14.01 4.86
C PRO A 101 -8.57 14.52 5.87
N PHE A 102 -7.72 13.65 6.41
CA PHE A 102 -6.63 14.05 7.30
C PHE A 102 -5.48 14.70 6.54
N CYS A 103 -5.17 14.23 5.33
CA CYS A 103 -4.20 14.86 4.45
C CYS A 103 -4.66 16.27 4.06
N ALA A 104 -5.94 16.41 3.67
CA ALA A 104 -6.53 17.72 3.42
C ALA A 104 -6.46 18.63 4.66
N ARG A 105 -6.73 18.11 5.86
CA ARG A 105 -6.57 18.87 7.11
C ARG A 105 -5.13 19.36 7.30
N HIS A 106 -4.14 18.51 7.08
CA HIS A 106 -2.73 18.90 7.18
C HIS A 106 -2.38 20.03 6.20
N VAL A 107 -2.65 19.84 4.91
CA VAL A 107 -2.34 20.82 3.84
C VAL A 107 -3.07 22.15 4.05
N ILE A 108 -4.30 22.12 4.57
CA ILE A 108 -5.11 23.34 4.75
C ILE A 108 -4.76 24.08 6.06
N GLN A 109 -4.46 23.36 7.14
CA GLN A 109 -4.41 23.94 8.49
C GLN A 109 -2.99 23.96 9.09
N THR A 110 -2.14 22.99 8.76
CA THR A 110 -0.81 22.83 9.38
C THR A 110 0.32 23.26 8.44
N GLU A 111 0.33 22.75 7.21
CA GLU A 111 1.38 23.00 6.21
C GLU A 111 1.69 24.50 6.01
N PRO A 112 0.71 25.43 5.91
CA PRO A 112 1.03 26.85 5.68
C PRO A 112 1.88 27.47 6.79
N ALA A 113 1.64 27.09 8.05
CA ALA A 113 2.43 27.54 9.18
C ALA A 113 3.84 26.93 9.18
N LEU A 114 3.99 25.70 8.69
CA LEU A 114 5.29 25.04 8.53
C LEU A 114 6.12 25.69 7.41
N LEU A 115 5.49 26.01 6.29
CA LEU A 115 6.15 26.69 5.18
C LEU A 115 6.69 28.05 5.62
N ALA A 116 5.86 28.90 6.23
CA ALA A 116 6.30 30.21 6.74
C ALA A 116 7.28 30.10 7.92
N GLY A 117 7.07 29.12 8.80
CA GLY A 117 7.86 28.92 10.01
C GLY A 117 9.28 28.41 9.74
N PHE A 118 9.44 27.55 8.73
CA PHE A 118 10.65 26.76 8.51
C PHE A 118 11.13 26.74 7.06
N ALA A 119 10.26 26.51 6.07
CA ALA A 119 10.70 26.37 4.67
C ALA A 119 11.16 27.69 4.06
N GLU A 120 10.43 28.79 4.27
CA GLU A 120 10.82 30.14 3.85
C GLU A 120 12.14 30.61 4.47
N LYS A 121 12.47 30.06 5.65
CA LYS A 121 13.71 30.35 6.38
C LYS A 121 14.87 29.43 5.99
N GLY A 122 14.68 28.55 5.01
CA GLY A 122 15.69 27.59 4.54
C GLY A 122 16.00 26.48 5.54
N MET A 123 15.16 26.28 6.56
CA MET A 123 15.40 25.25 7.59
C MET A 123 14.91 23.87 7.16
N VAL A 124 13.87 23.82 6.34
CA VAL A 124 13.21 22.58 5.92
C VAL A 124 12.94 22.56 4.43
N LYS A 125 13.13 21.38 3.82
CA LYS A 125 12.64 21.02 2.49
C LYS A 125 11.54 19.97 2.63
N PHE A 126 10.34 20.28 2.19
CA PHE A 126 9.23 19.34 2.10
C PHE A 126 9.27 18.62 0.75
N VAL A 127 9.22 17.29 0.74
CA VAL A 127 9.11 16.46 -0.46
C VAL A 127 7.78 15.71 -0.40
N PHE A 128 6.93 15.90 -1.40
CA PHE A 128 5.62 15.23 -1.45
C PHE A 128 5.74 13.86 -2.13
N ARG A 129 5.13 12.86 -1.52
CA ARG A 129 5.13 11.46 -1.93
C ARG A 129 3.69 10.97 -1.98
N ASP A 130 3.26 10.47 -3.14
CA ASP A 130 1.90 9.94 -3.27
C ASP A 130 1.78 8.60 -2.54
N MET A 131 0.78 8.49 -1.68
CA MET A 131 0.41 7.25 -0.99
C MET A 131 -1.11 7.04 -1.08
N PRO A 132 -1.68 6.90 -2.30
CA PRO A 132 -3.11 6.69 -2.46
C PRO A 132 -3.55 5.36 -1.82
N LEU A 133 -4.48 5.44 -0.88
CA LEU A 133 -5.10 4.31 -0.18
C LEU A 133 -6.31 3.82 -1.00
N SER A 134 -6.03 3.34 -2.21
CA SER A 134 -7.04 3.04 -3.25
C SER A 134 -8.15 2.06 -2.82
N SER A 135 -7.96 1.32 -1.72
CA SER A 135 -8.98 0.45 -1.13
C SER A 135 -10.15 1.20 -0.50
N ILE A 136 -9.91 2.40 0.03
CA ILE A 136 -10.91 3.24 0.72
C ILE A 136 -11.08 4.61 0.05
N HIS A 137 -10.18 4.96 -0.85
CA HIS A 137 -10.14 6.22 -1.58
C HIS A 137 -10.04 5.96 -3.10
N PRO A 138 -11.16 5.66 -3.77
CA PRO A 138 -11.17 5.20 -5.17
C PRO A 138 -10.68 6.26 -6.17
N ASN A 139 -10.73 7.55 -5.83
CA ASN A 139 -10.31 8.67 -6.68
C ASN A 139 -8.89 9.16 -6.37
N ALA A 140 -8.25 8.71 -5.28
CA ALA A 140 -6.92 9.15 -4.86
C ALA A 140 -5.83 8.96 -5.92
N LEU A 141 -5.79 7.80 -6.56
CA LEU A 141 -4.80 7.51 -7.61
C LEU A 141 -4.99 8.42 -8.82
N ALA A 142 -6.25 8.63 -9.24
CA ALA A 142 -6.57 9.52 -10.35
C ALA A 142 -6.17 10.98 -10.05
N ALA A 143 -6.41 11.43 -8.81
CA ALA A 143 -5.99 12.75 -8.35
C ALA A 143 -4.46 12.93 -8.36
N ALA A 144 -3.72 11.92 -7.89
CA ALA A 144 -2.26 11.91 -7.92
C ALA A 144 -1.73 12.03 -9.35
N ILE A 145 -2.20 11.18 -10.26
CA ILE A 145 -1.79 11.22 -11.68
C ILE A 145 -2.12 12.60 -12.30
N ALA A 146 -3.30 13.15 -12.02
CA ALA A 146 -3.70 14.46 -12.53
C ALA A 146 -2.76 15.59 -12.04
N ALA A 147 -2.35 15.57 -10.78
CA ALA A 147 -1.39 16.52 -10.24
C ALA A 147 -0.02 16.41 -10.93
N HIS A 148 0.48 15.18 -11.15
CA HIS A 148 1.73 14.98 -11.88
C HIS A 148 1.64 15.38 -13.36
N CYS A 149 0.51 15.12 -14.03
CA CYS A 149 0.34 15.48 -15.44
C CYS A 149 0.34 16.98 -15.70
N VAL A 150 -0.14 17.81 -14.77
CA VAL A 150 0.09 19.27 -14.86
C VAL A 150 1.51 19.64 -14.45
N GLY A 151 2.11 18.88 -13.52
CA GLY A 151 3.49 19.06 -13.08
C GLY A 151 4.55 18.80 -14.14
N GLU A 152 4.26 17.92 -15.12
CA GLU A 152 5.12 17.73 -16.30
C GLU A 152 5.26 19.01 -17.13
N GLN A 153 4.26 19.90 -17.08
CA GLN A 153 4.27 21.16 -17.80
C GLN A 153 5.00 22.25 -17.03
N ASP A 154 4.77 22.33 -15.71
CA ASP A 154 5.42 23.29 -14.82
C ASP A 154 5.29 22.85 -13.34
N ILE A 155 6.38 22.94 -12.57
CA ILE A 155 6.37 22.63 -11.12
C ILE A 155 5.45 23.56 -10.32
N VAL A 156 5.28 24.81 -10.74
CA VAL A 156 4.33 25.74 -10.13
C VAL A 156 2.91 25.26 -10.37
N LEU A 157 2.60 24.71 -11.55
CA LEU A 157 1.29 24.11 -11.84
C LEU A 157 1.03 22.86 -10.99
N PHE A 158 2.04 22.00 -10.77
CA PHE A 158 1.92 20.88 -9.82
C PHE A 158 1.42 21.38 -8.47
N TRP A 159 2.10 22.38 -7.91
CA TRP A 159 1.79 22.87 -6.57
C TRP A 159 0.47 23.63 -6.49
N GLN A 160 0.06 24.32 -7.56
CA GLN A 160 -1.28 24.89 -7.65
C GLN A 160 -2.36 23.81 -7.72
N MET A 161 -2.14 22.74 -8.47
CA MET A 161 -3.09 21.63 -8.60
C MET A 161 -3.20 20.83 -7.31
N HIS A 162 -2.07 20.45 -6.71
CA HIS A 162 -1.98 19.86 -5.37
C HIS A 162 -2.87 20.63 -4.37
N ASP A 163 -2.62 21.94 -4.30
CA ASP A 163 -3.31 22.86 -3.40
C ASP A 163 -4.81 23.00 -3.68
N ARG A 164 -5.23 22.84 -4.93
CA ARG A 164 -6.63 22.93 -5.33
C ARG A 164 -7.35 21.62 -5.07
N ILE A 165 -6.77 20.48 -5.45
CA ILE A 165 -7.33 19.15 -5.20
C ILE A 165 -7.68 18.99 -3.72
N PHE A 166 -6.75 19.27 -2.79
CA PHE A 166 -7.04 19.17 -1.36
C PHE A 166 -8.13 20.12 -0.88
N ARG A 167 -8.17 21.37 -1.38
CA ARG A 167 -9.18 22.37 -0.98
C ARG A 167 -10.58 22.05 -1.51
N THR A 168 -10.69 21.40 -2.65
CA THR A 168 -11.96 21.04 -3.28
C THR A 168 -12.36 19.59 -3.02
N GLN A 169 -11.70 18.88 -2.09
CA GLN A 169 -11.92 17.45 -1.80
C GLN A 169 -13.40 17.10 -1.62
N LYS A 170 -14.16 17.94 -0.89
CA LYS A 170 -15.59 17.74 -0.66
C LYS A 170 -16.45 17.74 -1.94
N GLU A 171 -15.95 18.29 -3.04
CA GLU A 171 -16.67 18.42 -4.31
C GLU A 171 -16.41 17.25 -5.28
N TRP A 172 -15.23 16.63 -5.17
CA TRP A 172 -14.80 15.58 -6.10
C TRP A 172 -14.71 14.19 -5.48
N ALA A 173 -14.35 14.06 -4.20
CA ALA A 173 -14.21 12.76 -3.54
C ALA A 173 -15.49 11.90 -3.60
N PRO A 174 -16.71 12.45 -3.41
CA PRO A 174 -17.94 11.64 -3.48
C PRO A 174 -18.34 11.19 -4.89
N ARG A 175 -17.61 11.58 -5.93
CA ARG A 175 -17.98 11.27 -7.32
C ARG A 175 -17.55 9.86 -7.68
N GLU A 176 -18.41 9.15 -8.39
CA GLU A 176 -18.07 7.84 -9.00
C GLU A 176 -16.97 7.99 -10.08
N GLU A 177 -16.90 9.16 -10.71
CA GLU A 177 -15.90 9.51 -11.73
C GLU A 177 -15.41 10.95 -11.49
N ALA A 178 -14.14 11.11 -11.12
CA ALA A 178 -13.55 12.41 -10.81
C ALA A 178 -12.58 12.96 -11.89
N LEU A 179 -12.23 12.19 -12.94
CA LEU A 179 -11.26 12.64 -13.96
C LEU A 179 -11.74 13.89 -14.69
N SER A 180 -13.04 13.97 -14.98
CA SER A 180 -13.63 15.17 -15.59
C SER A 180 -13.49 16.41 -14.71
N PHE A 181 -13.57 16.26 -13.39
CA PHE A 181 -13.34 17.34 -12.44
C PHE A 181 -11.87 17.78 -12.43
N PHE A 182 -10.94 16.82 -12.41
CA PHE A 182 -9.51 17.13 -12.46
C PHE A 182 -9.09 17.78 -13.78
N ALA A 183 -9.66 17.36 -14.91
CA ALA A 183 -9.43 18.02 -16.20
C ALA A 183 -9.90 19.48 -16.20
N ALA A 184 -11.05 19.76 -15.60
CA ALA A 184 -11.56 21.12 -15.45
C ALA A 184 -10.66 21.97 -14.55
N LEU A 185 -10.19 21.42 -13.42
CA LEU A 185 -9.22 22.09 -12.55
C LEU A 185 -7.90 22.39 -13.28
N ALA A 186 -7.35 21.42 -14.02
CA ALA A 186 -6.12 21.60 -14.80
C ALA A 186 -6.26 22.76 -15.80
N GLN A 187 -7.38 22.81 -16.52
CA GLN A 187 -7.68 23.90 -17.45
C GLN A 187 -7.84 25.25 -16.74
N GLU A 188 -8.52 25.29 -15.58
CA GLU A 188 -8.69 26.51 -14.78
C GLU A 188 -7.34 27.09 -14.32
N LEU A 189 -6.39 26.21 -13.97
CA LEU A 189 -5.03 26.58 -13.58
C LEU A 189 -4.15 26.98 -14.76
N GLY A 190 -4.63 26.84 -16.00
CA GLY A 190 -3.92 27.23 -17.21
C GLY A 190 -2.99 26.14 -17.77
N ALA A 191 -3.14 24.88 -17.36
CA ALA A 191 -2.45 23.78 -18.01
C ALA A 191 -2.91 23.61 -19.46
N ASP A 192 -1.99 23.24 -20.35
CA ASP A 192 -2.31 22.91 -21.73
C ASP A 192 -3.16 21.62 -21.77
N PRO A 193 -4.38 21.68 -22.32
CA PRO A 193 -5.31 20.55 -22.29
C PRO A 193 -4.88 19.38 -23.18
N THR A 194 -4.07 19.64 -24.22
CA THR A 194 -3.56 18.60 -25.10
C THR A 194 -2.45 17.80 -24.42
N GLN A 195 -1.51 18.50 -23.78
CA GLN A 195 -0.44 17.87 -23.00
C GLN A 195 -1.00 17.12 -21.79
N TYR A 196 -1.93 17.73 -21.03
CA TYR A 196 -2.60 17.08 -19.91
C TYR A 196 -3.35 15.81 -20.36
N GLY A 197 -4.18 15.91 -21.41
CA GLY A 197 -4.90 14.76 -21.95
C GLY A 197 -3.98 13.64 -22.44
N SER A 198 -2.86 13.99 -23.09
CA SER A 198 -1.86 13.03 -23.55
C SER A 198 -1.18 12.30 -22.39
N CYS A 199 -0.82 13.02 -21.31
CA CYS A 199 -0.24 12.43 -20.10
C CYS A 199 -1.27 11.51 -19.41
N MET A 200 -2.50 11.97 -19.20
CA MET A 200 -3.55 11.16 -18.56
C MET A 200 -3.84 9.87 -19.33
N ALA A 201 -3.75 9.89 -20.66
CA ALA A 201 -3.91 8.70 -21.50
C ALA A 201 -2.69 7.75 -21.49
N ASN A 202 -1.48 8.27 -21.22
CA ASN A 202 -0.21 7.52 -21.26
C ASN A 202 0.58 7.74 -19.96
N ASN A 203 -0.03 7.42 -18.82
CA ASN A 203 0.44 7.81 -17.49
C ASN A 203 1.41 6.81 -16.83
N GLU A 204 2.05 5.92 -17.59
CA GLU A 204 2.93 4.87 -17.05
C GLU A 204 4.07 5.43 -16.19
N THR A 205 4.59 6.60 -16.56
CA THR A 205 5.65 7.30 -15.81
C THR A 205 5.13 7.79 -14.45
N GLN A 206 3.92 8.36 -14.42
CA GLN A 206 3.24 8.83 -13.22
C GLN A 206 2.92 7.66 -12.30
N LEU A 207 2.34 6.60 -12.86
CA LEU A 207 2.06 5.37 -12.13
C LEU A 207 3.32 4.76 -11.50
N THR A 208 4.45 4.79 -12.22
CA THR A 208 5.73 4.30 -11.69
C THR A 208 6.16 5.11 -10.47
N LYS A 209 6.12 6.44 -10.52
CA LYS A 209 6.47 7.31 -9.37
C LYS A 209 5.53 7.11 -8.17
N VAL A 210 4.24 6.94 -8.42
CA VAL A 210 3.27 6.66 -7.36
C VAL A 210 3.57 5.29 -6.71
N ASN A 211 3.84 4.26 -7.52
CA ASN A 211 4.18 2.93 -7.01
C ASN A 211 5.51 2.90 -6.23
N GLU A 212 6.52 3.66 -6.67
CA GLU A 212 7.77 3.85 -5.92
C GLU A 212 7.53 4.52 -4.57
N SER A 213 6.69 5.56 -4.54
CA SER A 213 6.29 6.23 -3.30
C SER A 213 5.55 5.30 -2.35
N LEU A 214 4.62 4.49 -2.86
CA LEU A 214 3.92 3.46 -2.09
C LEU A 214 4.87 2.41 -1.53
N SER A 215 5.79 1.88 -2.36
CA SER A 215 6.76 0.88 -1.93
C SER A 215 7.70 1.40 -0.86
N GLU A 216 8.13 2.65 -1.00
CA GLU A 216 8.97 3.32 -0.02
C GLU A 216 8.21 3.58 1.30
N ALA A 217 6.97 4.08 1.23
CA ALA A 217 6.12 4.28 2.41
C ALA A 217 5.95 2.96 3.21
N GLN A 218 5.67 1.87 2.50
CA GLN A 218 5.61 0.52 3.09
C GLN A 218 6.95 0.12 3.73
N SER A 219 8.08 0.45 3.09
CA SER A 219 9.42 0.19 3.66
C SER A 219 9.73 1.02 4.91
N PHE A 220 8.93 2.05 5.22
CA PHE A 220 9.02 2.79 6.48
C PHE A 220 7.97 2.37 7.50
N GLY A 221 7.13 1.37 7.16
CA GLY A 221 6.03 0.91 8.00
C GLY A 221 4.86 1.90 8.04
N PHE A 222 4.75 2.79 7.05
CA PHE A 222 3.59 3.66 6.94
C PHE A 222 2.40 2.88 6.42
N THR A 223 1.34 2.89 7.22
CA THR A 223 0.09 2.15 6.97
C THR A 223 -1.10 3.07 6.73
N GLY A 224 -0.94 4.38 6.93
CA GLY A 224 -1.98 5.38 6.73
C GLY A 224 -1.41 6.75 6.38
N THR A 225 -2.28 7.65 5.93
CA THR A 225 -1.90 9.00 5.47
C THR A 225 -2.58 10.10 6.32
N PRO A 226 -1.94 11.26 6.52
CA PRO A 226 -0.57 11.55 6.09
C PRO A 226 0.44 10.88 7.01
N SER A 227 1.60 10.49 6.48
CA SER A 227 2.75 10.02 7.26
C SER A 227 3.98 10.84 6.93
N PHE A 228 4.83 11.08 7.91
CA PHE A 228 5.95 12.01 7.79
C PHE A 228 7.26 11.34 8.17
N ARG A 229 8.27 11.53 7.32
CA ARG A 229 9.63 11.10 7.57
C ARG A 229 10.59 12.28 7.54
N PHE A 230 11.29 12.50 8.63
CA PHE A 230 12.29 13.54 8.81
C PHE A 230 13.67 12.94 8.60
N VAL A 231 14.50 13.59 7.81
CA VAL A 231 15.90 13.21 7.56
C VAL A 231 16.78 14.41 7.85
N PHE A 232 17.77 14.23 8.72
CA PHE A 232 18.78 15.24 9.00
C PHE A 232 19.97 15.04 8.07
N GLU A 233 20.12 15.92 7.08
CA GLU A 233 21.04 15.73 5.94
C GLU A 233 22.51 15.59 6.36
N GLU A 234 22.91 16.24 7.46
CA GLU A 234 24.30 16.19 7.95
C GLU A 234 24.71 14.80 8.47
N THR A 235 23.78 14.09 9.12
CA THR A 235 24.06 12.81 9.80
C THR A 235 23.43 11.61 9.10
N GLY A 236 22.39 11.83 8.28
CA GLY A 236 21.53 10.79 7.74
C GLY A 236 20.56 10.19 8.78
N GLU A 237 20.54 10.70 10.01
CA GLU A 237 19.57 10.27 11.01
C GLU A 237 18.15 10.57 10.55
N SER A 238 17.23 9.68 10.92
CA SER A 238 15.87 9.78 10.43
C SER A 238 14.84 9.34 11.46
N PHE A 239 13.72 10.05 11.46
CA PHE A 239 12.62 9.89 12.42
C PHE A 239 11.30 9.94 11.66
N SER A 240 10.27 9.29 12.20
CA SER A 240 8.97 9.28 11.55
C SER A 240 7.83 9.35 12.55
N PHE A 241 6.71 9.93 12.14
CA PHE A 241 5.42 9.77 12.81
C PHE A 241 4.29 9.73 11.77
N SER A 242 3.13 9.24 12.19
CA SER A 242 1.94 9.11 11.35
C SER A 242 0.81 10.02 11.83
N GLY A 243 -0.11 10.32 10.90
CA GLY A 243 -1.30 11.12 11.14
C GLY A 243 -1.08 12.62 10.93
N ALA A 244 -2.20 13.33 10.75
CA ALA A 244 -2.20 14.79 10.64
C ALA A 244 -1.96 15.43 12.02
N GLN A 245 -0.70 15.45 12.43
CA GLN A 245 -0.20 16.02 13.67
C GLN A 245 -0.31 17.57 13.68
N PRO A 246 -0.43 18.19 14.87
CA PRO A 246 -0.51 19.64 15.00
C PRO A 246 0.86 20.31 14.76
N TYR A 247 0.85 21.61 14.44
CA TYR A 247 2.05 22.41 14.19
C TYR A 247 3.12 22.28 15.29
N ASP A 248 2.71 22.26 16.57
CA ASP A 248 3.63 22.22 17.71
C ASP A 248 4.51 20.96 17.70
N MET A 249 3.94 19.81 17.29
CA MET A 249 4.71 18.55 17.16
C MET A 249 5.80 18.66 16.10
N PHE A 250 5.47 19.22 14.93
CA PHE A 250 6.47 19.46 13.87
C PHE A 250 7.52 20.45 14.32
N SER A 251 7.12 21.56 14.94
CA SER A 251 8.03 22.60 15.42
C SER A 251 9.02 22.05 16.46
N GLU A 252 8.54 21.24 17.40
CA GLU A 252 9.37 20.57 18.39
C GLU A 252 10.38 19.61 17.73
N TRP A 253 9.92 18.76 16.81
CA TRP A 253 10.77 17.78 16.14
C TRP A 253 11.83 18.45 15.26
N ILE A 254 11.44 19.45 14.46
CA ILE A 254 12.39 20.23 13.64
C ILE A 254 13.44 20.89 14.53
N GLY A 255 13.03 21.54 15.63
CA GLY A 255 13.97 22.16 16.56
C GLY A 255 14.89 21.17 17.26
N THR A 256 14.39 19.98 17.60
CA THR A 256 15.18 18.92 18.27
C THR A 256 16.19 18.28 17.32
N ILE A 257 15.76 17.98 16.10
CA ILE A 257 16.62 17.43 15.04
C ILE A 257 17.70 18.44 14.65
N ALA A 258 17.35 19.71 14.46
CA ALA A 258 18.31 20.77 14.16
C ALA A 258 19.36 20.97 15.26
N ALA A 259 19.06 20.54 16.50
CA ALA A 259 20.00 20.53 17.62
C ALA A 259 20.82 19.23 17.73
N GLY A 260 20.72 18.31 16.74
CA GLY A 260 21.42 17.03 16.71
C GLY A 260 20.92 16.03 17.77
N ARG A 261 19.62 16.09 18.11
CA ARG A 261 19.01 15.19 19.10
C ARG A 261 17.85 14.41 18.49
N ALA A 262 17.59 13.22 19.05
CA ALA A 262 16.42 12.42 18.70
C ALA A 262 15.15 12.98 19.38
N PRO A 263 14.04 13.20 18.65
CA PRO A 263 12.77 13.59 19.23
C PRO A 263 12.18 12.51 20.16
N GLN A 264 11.44 12.94 21.20
CA GLN A 264 10.73 12.02 22.08
C GLN A 264 9.52 11.41 21.38
N GLY A 265 9.25 10.12 21.62
CA GLY A 265 8.17 9.39 20.94
C GLY A 265 8.47 9.03 19.48
N ALA A 266 9.65 9.37 18.97
CA ALA A 266 10.09 8.89 17.66
C ALA A 266 10.37 7.38 17.74
N ALA A 267 9.56 6.57 17.06
CA ALA A 267 9.98 5.24 16.69
C ALA A 267 11.28 5.39 15.88
N GLN A 268 12.42 4.98 16.45
CA GLN A 268 13.68 5.03 15.72
C GLN A 268 13.51 4.17 14.46
N ALA A 269 13.67 4.80 13.30
CA ALA A 269 13.79 4.10 12.03
C ALA A 269 15.15 3.42 12.00
N GLN A 270 15.32 2.34 12.77
CA GLN A 270 16.38 1.38 12.47
C GLN A 270 16.09 0.76 11.10
N PRO A 271 17.12 0.53 10.27
CA PRO A 271 16.96 -0.11 8.97
C PRO A 271 16.10 -1.37 9.11
N GLN A 272 14.96 -1.43 8.40
CA GLN A 272 14.03 -2.56 8.49
C GLN A 272 14.70 -3.92 8.23
N GLN A 273 15.87 -3.96 7.59
CA GLN A 273 16.67 -5.17 7.41
C GLN A 273 17.06 -5.85 8.74
N GLN A 274 17.19 -5.09 9.83
CA GLN A 274 17.45 -5.62 11.17
C GLN A 274 16.18 -6.00 11.95
N ARG A 275 15.00 -5.49 11.57
CA ARG A 275 13.71 -5.87 12.19
C ARG A 275 13.00 -7.03 11.48
N ARG A 276 13.29 -7.25 10.20
CA ARG A 276 12.78 -8.41 9.43
C ARG A 276 13.52 -9.71 9.77
N GLN A 277 14.60 -9.64 10.53
CA GLN A 277 15.38 -10.78 11.01
C GLN A 277 15.55 -10.61 12.52
N GLY A 278 14.74 -11.29 13.31
CA GLY A 278 15.09 -11.62 14.69
C GLY A 278 16.40 -12.42 14.72
N GLU A 279 16.96 -12.62 15.92
CA GLU A 279 18.14 -13.48 16.09
C GLU A 279 17.89 -14.83 15.38
N GLY A 280 18.69 -15.13 14.34
CA GLY A 280 18.53 -16.34 13.51
C GLY A 280 17.76 -16.18 12.18
N GLY A 281 17.30 -14.99 11.81
CA GLY A 281 16.73 -14.73 10.46
C GLY A 281 15.22 -14.92 10.31
N LEU A 282 14.49 -15.17 11.41
CA LEU A 282 13.02 -15.28 11.44
C LEU A 282 12.36 -13.88 11.58
N PRO A 283 11.18 -13.63 11.01
CA PRO A 283 10.44 -12.40 11.25
C PRO A 283 9.98 -12.31 12.72
N PHE A 284 9.79 -11.10 13.26
CA PHE A 284 9.48 -10.89 14.69
C PHE A 284 8.30 -11.72 15.20
N TRP A 285 7.20 -11.81 14.44
CA TRP A 285 6.02 -12.63 14.75
C TRP A 285 6.30 -14.14 14.85
N ALA A 286 7.44 -14.60 14.34
CA ALA A 286 7.90 -15.99 14.43
C ALA A 286 9.09 -16.17 15.39
N THR A 287 9.48 -15.14 16.14
CA THR A 287 10.54 -15.23 17.14
C THR A 287 9.98 -15.64 18.51
N ALA A 288 10.83 -16.22 19.36
CA ALA A 288 10.46 -16.51 20.73
C ALA A 288 10.03 -15.26 21.53
N GLU A 289 10.55 -14.08 21.18
CA GLU A 289 10.12 -12.82 21.80
C GLU A 289 8.74 -12.39 21.32
N GLY A 290 8.53 -12.32 20.00
CA GLY A 290 7.25 -11.89 19.43
C GLY A 290 6.08 -12.81 19.78
N LEU A 291 6.35 -14.09 20.04
CA LEU A 291 5.34 -15.09 20.45
C LEU A 291 4.99 -15.07 21.94
N LYS A 292 5.69 -14.29 22.77
CA LYS A 292 5.30 -14.17 24.18
C LYS A 292 3.91 -13.54 24.31
N PRO A 293 3.12 -13.92 25.32
CA PRO A 293 1.85 -13.25 25.61
C PRO A 293 2.04 -11.77 25.89
N ASP A 294 1.17 -10.94 25.32
CA ASP A 294 1.03 -9.55 25.68
C ASP A 294 0.22 -9.45 26.98
N LEU A 295 0.85 -8.95 28.05
CA LEU A 295 0.22 -8.82 29.36
C LEU A 295 -0.78 -7.66 29.43
N ASP A 296 -0.67 -6.69 28.53
CA ASP A 296 -1.57 -5.54 28.44
C ASP A 296 -2.77 -5.83 27.52
N ARG A 297 -2.67 -6.87 26.67
CA ARG A 297 -3.73 -7.34 25.76
C ARG A 297 -3.95 -8.85 25.89
N PRO A 298 -4.75 -9.32 26.86
CA PRO A 298 -5.01 -10.74 27.05
C PRO A 298 -5.48 -11.44 25.77
N GLY A 299 -4.85 -12.58 25.46
CA GLY A 299 -5.15 -13.36 24.25
C GLY A 299 -4.32 -13.00 23.02
N PHE A 300 -3.50 -11.94 23.09
CA PHE A 300 -2.57 -11.55 22.03
C PHE A 300 -1.12 -11.91 22.36
N THR A 301 -0.32 -12.16 21.34
CA THR A 301 1.15 -12.18 21.44
C THR A 301 1.72 -10.77 21.40
N LEU A 302 2.99 -10.58 21.77
CA LEU A 302 3.71 -9.30 21.60
C LEU A 302 3.82 -8.87 20.14
N ALA A 303 3.67 -9.79 19.19
CA ALA A 303 3.56 -9.50 17.77
C ALA A 303 2.14 -9.05 17.33
N GLY A 304 1.16 -9.12 18.24
CA GLY A 304 -0.21 -8.71 17.99
C GLY A 304 -1.13 -9.82 17.48
N ASP A 305 -0.72 -11.09 17.59
CA ASP A 305 -1.47 -12.23 17.04
C ASP A 305 -2.34 -12.91 18.08
N MET A 306 -3.55 -13.33 17.69
CA MET A 306 -4.43 -14.10 18.59
C MET A 306 -3.89 -15.51 18.76
N PHE A 307 -3.84 -15.99 20.00
CA PHE A 307 -3.37 -17.36 20.26
C PHE A 307 -4.24 -18.11 21.28
N LYS A 308 -4.06 -19.44 21.30
CA LYS A 308 -4.59 -20.36 22.33
C LYS A 308 -3.57 -21.43 22.66
N GLY A 309 -3.72 -22.04 23.83
CA GLY A 309 -2.76 -23.02 24.35
C GLY A 309 -1.71 -22.38 25.27
N SER A 310 -0.76 -23.20 25.71
CA SER A 310 0.33 -22.74 26.58
C SER A 310 1.32 -21.89 25.79
N SER A 311 1.71 -20.73 26.30
CA SER A 311 2.79 -19.91 25.73
C SER A 311 4.17 -20.55 25.88
N ASP A 312 4.30 -21.53 26.78
CA ASP A 312 5.53 -22.32 26.98
C ASP A 312 5.53 -23.61 26.13
N ALA A 313 4.56 -23.77 25.22
CA ALA A 313 4.47 -24.97 24.39
C ALA A 313 5.74 -25.12 23.53
N PRO A 314 6.29 -26.34 23.43
CA PRO A 314 7.51 -26.59 22.65
C PRO A 314 7.30 -26.47 21.13
N ILE A 315 6.06 -26.48 20.67
CA ILE A 315 5.67 -26.30 19.28
C ILE A 315 4.70 -25.13 19.18
N VAL A 316 4.95 -24.22 18.22
CA VAL A 316 4.00 -23.18 17.84
C VAL A 316 3.51 -23.44 16.42
N VAL A 317 2.20 -23.43 16.22
CA VAL A 317 1.59 -23.52 14.90
C VAL A 317 0.93 -22.19 14.58
N VAL A 318 1.44 -21.49 13.58
CA VAL A 318 0.86 -20.25 13.05
C VAL A 318 -0.01 -20.58 11.84
N GLU A 319 -1.31 -20.36 11.95
CA GLU A 319 -2.29 -20.58 10.90
C GLU A 319 -2.60 -19.27 10.16
N PHE A 320 -2.27 -19.20 8.87
CA PHE A 320 -2.77 -18.17 7.97
C PHE A 320 -4.10 -18.63 7.36
N SER A 321 -5.20 -17.96 7.72
CA SER A 321 -6.56 -18.41 7.41
C SER A 321 -7.48 -17.26 6.99
N ALA A 322 -8.59 -17.61 6.33
CA ALA A 322 -9.58 -16.63 5.86
C ALA A 322 -10.99 -17.13 6.15
N PHE A 323 -11.81 -16.29 6.79
CA PHE A 323 -13.15 -16.69 7.25
C PHE A 323 -14.09 -17.11 6.13
N GLN A 324 -13.90 -16.62 4.90
CA GLN A 324 -14.75 -16.97 3.75
C GLN A 324 -14.19 -18.15 2.94
N CYS A 325 -13.05 -18.73 3.34
CA CYS A 325 -12.46 -19.85 2.64
C CYS A 325 -13.12 -21.17 3.10
N PRO A 326 -13.71 -21.97 2.19
CA PRO A 326 -14.35 -23.23 2.56
C PRO A 326 -13.37 -24.28 3.13
N TYR A 327 -12.10 -24.27 2.70
CA TYR A 327 -11.08 -25.15 3.26
C TYR A 327 -10.64 -24.72 4.66
N CYS A 328 -10.65 -23.42 4.94
CA CYS A 328 -10.41 -22.89 6.29
C CYS A 328 -11.58 -23.26 7.22
N SER A 329 -12.82 -23.12 6.75
CA SER A 329 -14.01 -23.58 7.48
C SER A 329 -13.93 -25.08 7.77
N GLN A 330 -13.57 -25.89 6.77
CA GLN A 330 -13.36 -27.33 6.99
C GLN A 330 -12.29 -27.58 8.06
N ASN A 331 -11.11 -26.95 7.96
CA ASN A 331 -10.06 -27.09 8.97
C ASN A 331 -10.58 -26.73 10.38
N ALA A 332 -11.18 -25.55 10.54
CA ALA A 332 -11.65 -25.03 11.81
C ALA A 332 -12.75 -25.90 12.46
N LEU A 333 -13.63 -26.50 11.65
CA LEU A 333 -14.77 -27.26 12.14
C LEU A 333 -14.52 -28.76 12.29
N THR A 334 -13.55 -29.34 11.56
CA THR A 334 -13.31 -30.79 11.61
C THR A 334 -11.95 -31.16 12.17
N THR A 335 -10.88 -30.45 11.79
CA THR A 335 -9.50 -30.82 12.17
C THR A 335 -9.10 -30.15 13.46
N GLN A 336 -9.34 -28.84 13.58
CA GLN A 336 -8.91 -28.04 14.73
C GLN A 336 -9.41 -28.57 16.08
N PRO A 337 -10.68 -29.01 16.25
CA PRO A 337 -11.13 -29.52 17.55
C PRO A 337 -10.35 -30.75 18.02
N ILE A 338 -9.91 -31.60 17.09
CA ILE A 338 -9.09 -32.78 17.39
C ILE A 338 -7.67 -32.34 17.79
N LEU A 339 -7.08 -31.40 17.05
CA LEU A 339 -5.75 -30.86 17.39
C LEU A 339 -5.76 -30.12 18.74
N ASP A 340 -6.86 -29.41 19.04
CA ASP A 340 -7.04 -28.72 20.30
C ASP A 340 -7.06 -29.71 21.47
N GLN A 341 -7.79 -30.81 21.32
CA GLN A 341 -7.86 -31.85 22.33
C GLN A 341 -6.53 -32.58 22.49
N GLU A 342 -5.90 -33.00 21.39
CA GLU A 342 -4.72 -33.87 21.42
C GLU A 342 -3.41 -33.14 21.77
N PHE A 343 -3.30 -31.84 21.48
CA PHE A 343 -2.04 -31.10 21.65
C PHE A 343 -2.18 -29.78 22.41
N VAL A 344 -3.13 -28.92 22.02
CA VAL A 344 -3.24 -27.57 22.60
C VAL A 344 -3.62 -27.64 24.08
N SER A 345 -4.61 -28.46 24.42
CA SER A 345 -5.09 -28.64 25.80
C SER A 345 -4.06 -29.31 26.72
N ARG A 346 -3.09 -30.02 26.14
CA ARG A 346 -1.98 -30.66 26.85
C ARG A 346 -0.77 -29.76 27.01
N GLY A 347 -0.84 -28.52 26.49
CA GLY A 347 0.27 -27.57 26.52
C GLY A 347 1.42 -27.94 25.58
N GLU A 348 1.18 -28.85 24.64
CA GLU A 348 2.20 -29.32 23.69
C GLU A 348 2.28 -28.44 22.44
N VAL A 349 1.18 -27.73 22.12
CA VAL A 349 1.09 -26.79 21.00
C VAL A 349 0.48 -25.46 21.45
N MET A 350 1.13 -24.37 21.08
CA MET A 350 0.54 -23.03 21.02
C MET A 350 0.00 -22.83 19.61
N TRP A 351 -1.26 -22.46 19.48
CA TRP A 351 -1.89 -22.18 18.20
C TRP A 351 -2.07 -20.68 18.03
N VAL A 352 -1.48 -20.12 16.97
CA VAL A 352 -1.53 -18.69 16.64
C VAL A 352 -2.33 -18.53 15.35
N PHE A 353 -3.27 -17.58 15.33
CA PHE A 353 -4.06 -17.27 14.15
C PHE A 353 -3.57 -15.98 13.50
N LYS A 354 -3.45 -16.00 12.17
CA LYS A 354 -3.18 -14.83 11.33
C LYS A 354 -4.19 -14.73 10.19
N HIS A 355 -4.68 -13.52 9.95
CA HIS A 355 -5.61 -13.24 8.86
C HIS A 355 -4.93 -13.27 7.49
N PHE A 356 -5.47 -14.03 6.56
CA PHE A 356 -5.02 -14.04 5.16
C PHE A 356 -6.18 -14.07 4.16
N PRO A 357 -7.11 -13.09 4.20
CA PRO A 357 -8.21 -13.01 3.25
C PRO A 357 -7.71 -12.81 1.82
N ILE A 358 -8.21 -13.62 0.88
CA ILE A 358 -7.86 -13.54 -0.55
C ILE A 358 -9.03 -12.91 -1.31
N GLU A 359 -9.02 -11.58 -1.39
CA GLU A 359 -10.18 -10.77 -1.79
C GLU A 359 -10.70 -11.04 -3.20
N ASN A 360 -9.83 -11.39 -4.15
CA ASN A 360 -10.22 -11.60 -5.55
C ASN A 360 -11.22 -12.76 -5.76
N ILE A 361 -11.32 -13.68 -4.78
CA ILE A 361 -12.25 -14.81 -4.79
C ILE A 361 -13.15 -14.86 -3.56
N HIS A 362 -12.83 -14.09 -2.51
CA HIS A 362 -13.54 -14.02 -1.25
C HIS A 362 -13.75 -12.54 -0.83
N PRO A 363 -14.70 -11.81 -1.46
CA PRO A 363 -14.85 -10.36 -1.31
C PRO A 363 -15.29 -9.89 0.07
N PHE A 364 -15.80 -10.77 0.94
CA PHE A 364 -16.28 -10.43 2.28
C PHE A 364 -15.34 -10.90 3.39
N ALA A 365 -14.21 -11.55 3.05
CA ALA A 365 -13.29 -12.10 4.02
C ALA A 365 -12.61 -11.02 4.88
N ILE A 366 -12.27 -9.85 4.32
CA ILE A 366 -11.70 -8.72 5.08
C ILE A 366 -12.68 -8.25 6.15
N SER A 367 -13.95 -8.01 5.78
CA SER A 367 -14.96 -7.53 6.74
C SER A 367 -15.20 -8.52 7.88
N ALA A 368 -15.14 -9.82 7.61
CA ALA A 368 -15.22 -10.85 8.65
C ALA A 368 -13.96 -10.89 9.54
N SER A 369 -12.78 -10.69 8.96
CA SER A 369 -11.53 -10.58 9.71
C SER A 369 -11.52 -9.37 10.65
N VAL A 370 -11.94 -8.19 10.17
CA VAL A 370 -12.09 -6.97 10.98
C VAL A 370 -13.08 -7.20 12.12
N ALA A 371 -14.21 -7.87 11.86
CA ALA A 371 -15.18 -8.21 12.90
C ALA A 371 -14.59 -9.14 13.98
N ALA A 372 -13.74 -10.09 13.59
CA ALA A 372 -13.07 -10.96 14.54
C ALA A 372 -12.04 -10.20 15.39
N GLU A 373 -11.26 -9.29 14.82
CA GLU A 373 -10.34 -8.40 15.54
C GLU A 373 -11.09 -7.52 16.55
N CYS A 374 -12.23 -6.94 16.16
CA CYS A 374 -13.05 -6.15 17.07
C CYS A 374 -13.67 -6.98 18.21
N ALA A 375 -13.92 -8.26 17.98
CA ALA A 375 -14.27 -9.19 19.05
C ALA A 375 -13.04 -9.56 19.91
N ALA A 376 -11.84 -9.60 19.32
CA ALA A 376 -10.58 -9.88 20.02
C ALA A 376 -10.23 -8.80 21.04
N ASP A 377 -10.46 -7.52 20.71
CA ASP A 377 -10.31 -6.40 21.65
C ASP A 377 -11.25 -6.51 22.88
N GLN A 378 -12.24 -7.41 22.81
CA GLN A 378 -13.16 -7.74 23.90
C GLN A 378 -13.03 -9.21 24.35
N GLU A 379 -11.86 -9.81 24.12
CA GLU A 379 -11.49 -11.18 24.54
C GLU A 379 -12.40 -12.29 23.97
N ALA A 380 -13.13 -12.00 22.88
CA ALA A 380 -14.12 -12.90 22.28
C ALA A 380 -13.70 -13.42 20.90
N PHE A 381 -12.42 -13.30 20.54
CA PHE A 381 -11.90 -13.70 19.23
C PHE A 381 -12.30 -15.14 18.86
N TRP A 382 -12.04 -16.11 19.75
CA TRP A 382 -12.21 -17.52 19.43
C TRP A 382 -13.68 -17.93 19.28
N GLN A 383 -14.59 -17.29 20.02
CA GLN A 383 -16.03 -17.44 19.88
C GLN A 383 -16.51 -16.89 18.54
N PHE A 384 -16.08 -15.67 18.20
CA PHE A 384 -16.37 -15.04 16.90
C PHE A 384 -15.80 -15.85 15.74
N HIS A 385 -14.53 -16.25 15.84
CA HIS A 385 -13.82 -17.09 14.88
C HIS A 385 -14.60 -18.38 14.56
N HIS A 386 -15.02 -19.11 15.60
CA HIS A 386 -15.79 -20.33 15.41
C HIS A 386 -17.10 -20.02 14.69
N ARG A 387 -17.85 -19.01 15.14
CA ARG A 387 -19.16 -18.69 14.56
C ARG A 387 -19.06 -18.21 13.12
N LEU A 388 -18.06 -17.40 12.79
CA LEU A 388 -17.82 -16.94 11.41
C LEU A 388 -17.60 -18.13 10.46
N PHE A 389 -16.94 -19.20 10.89
CA PHE A 389 -16.80 -20.40 10.08
C PHE A 389 -18.06 -21.27 10.01
N VAL A 390 -18.87 -21.33 11.07
CA VAL A 390 -20.14 -22.06 11.09
C VAL A 390 -21.18 -21.39 10.19
N ASP A 391 -21.32 -20.08 10.28
CA ASP A 391 -22.36 -19.29 9.61
C ASP A 391 -21.84 -18.61 8.34
N MET A 392 -20.79 -19.16 7.72
CA MET A 392 -20.14 -18.57 6.55
C MET A 392 -21.14 -18.20 5.44
N ASP A 393 -22.18 -18.99 5.23
CA ASP A 393 -23.24 -18.76 4.26
C ASP A 393 -24.19 -17.61 4.62
N GLN A 394 -24.34 -17.26 5.90
CA GLN A 394 -25.23 -16.20 6.37
C GLN A 394 -24.64 -14.80 6.20
N TRP A 395 -23.33 -14.64 6.43
CA TRP A 395 -22.65 -13.34 6.34
C TRP A 395 -21.86 -13.14 5.05
N SER A 396 -21.69 -14.16 4.20
CA SER A 396 -21.03 -14.05 2.88
C SER A 396 -21.88 -13.33 1.83
N ARG A 397 -22.29 -12.10 2.14
CA ARG A 397 -23.14 -11.24 1.30
C ARG A 397 -22.83 -9.76 1.56
N PRO A 398 -23.23 -8.84 0.65
CA PRO A 398 -23.17 -7.41 0.93
C PRO A 398 -23.92 -7.05 2.22
N ASP A 399 -23.55 -5.92 2.83
CA ASP A 399 -24.16 -5.39 4.06
C ASP A 399 -24.10 -6.34 5.27
N ASN A 400 -23.05 -7.16 5.35
CA ASN A 400 -22.83 -8.15 6.41
C ASN A 400 -22.54 -7.56 7.80
N THR A 401 -22.28 -6.25 7.91
CA THR A 401 -22.10 -5.57 9.19
C THR A 401 -23.28 -5.79 10.14
N VAL A 402 -24.52 -5.87 9.62
CA VAL A 402 -25.70 -6.16 10.45
C VAL A 402 -25.55 -7.51 11.16
N TYR A 403 -25.09 -8.54 10.45
CA TYR A 403 -24.87 -9.85 11.03
C TYR A 403 -23.76 -9.80 12.10
N PHE A 404 -22.65 -9.10 11.84
CA PHE A 404 -21.56 -8.98 12.81
C PHE A 404 -22.00 -8.24 14.08
N MET A 405 -22.84 -7.21 13.96
CA MET A 405 -23.42 -6.49 15.10
C MET A 405 -24.40 -7.35 15.90
N GLU A 406 -25.24 -8.15 15.23
CA GLU A 406 -26.13 -9.12 15.89
C GLU A 406 -25.33 -10.17 16.65
N LEU A 407 -24.24 -10.67 16.05
CA LEU A 407 -23.35 -11.64 16.68
C LEU A 407 -22.59 -11.03 17.88
N ALA A 408 -22.14 -9.78 17.79
CA ALA A 408 -21.55 -9.06 18.90
C ALA A 408 -22.52 -8.93 20.08
N ALA A 409 -23.80 -8.63 19.79
CA ALA A 409 -24.84 -8.60 20.82
C ALA A 409 -25.13 -9.99 21.41
N GLU A 410 -25.13 -11.06 20.60
CA GLU A 410 -25.32 -12.45 21.04
C GLU A 410 -24.22 -12.88 22.04
N TYR A 411 -22.98 -12.45 21.82
CA TYR A 411 -21.86 -12.71 22.72
C TYR A 411 -21.69 -11.65 23.83
N GLU A 412 -22.70 -10.82 24.06
CA GLU A 412 -22.73 -9.82 25.13
C GLU A 412 -21.55 -8.82 25.08
N LEU A 413 -21.03 -8.55 23.87
CA LEU A 413 -19.99 -7.55 23.67
C LEU A 413 -20.55 -6.13 23.80
N ASP A 414 -19.69 -5.17 24.14
CA ASP A 414 -20.02 -3.75 24.00
C ASP A 414 -20.17 -3.42 22.52
N THR A 415 -21.42 -3.31 22.09
CA THR A 415 -21.78 -3.06 20.69
C THR A 415 -21.42 -1.65 20.21
N GLU A 416 -21.29 -0.67 21.11
CA GLU A 416 -20.83 0.68 20.74
C GLU A 416 -19.32 0.68 20.51
N ALA A 417 -18.56 0.03 21.39
CA ALA A 417 -17.12 -0.18 21.21
C ALA A 417 -16.83 -1.03 19.97
N PHE A 418 -17.60 -2.10 19.75
CA PHE A 418 -17.49 -2.95 18.57
C PHE A 418 -17.78 -2.18 17.28
N ALA A 419 -18.85 -1.38 17.23
CA ALA A 419 -19.16 -0.54 16.08
C ALA A 419 -18.08 0.51 15.82
N THR A 420 -17.53 1.11 16.89
CA THR A 420 -16.42 2.07 16.80
C THR A 420 -15.17 1.41 16.23
N CYS A 421 -14.85 0.19 16.68
CA CYS A 421 -13.75 -0.60 16.16
C CYS A 421 -13.95 -0.95 14.67
N MET A 422 -15.13 -1.47 14.30
CA MET A 422 -15.48 -1.82 12.92
C MET A 422 -15.43 -0.63 11.95
N ALA A 423 -15.70 0.57 12.45
CA ALA A 423 -15.63 1.81 11.68
C ALA A 423 -14.21 2.44 11.67
N GLY A 424 -13.31 1.97 12.54
CA GLY A 424 -11.93 2.42 12.61
C GLY A 424 -10.99 1.57 11.77
N ASP A 425 -9.79 2.09 11.52
CA ASP A 425 -8.83 1.41 10.65
C ASP A 425 -7.95 0.39 11.41
N ALA A 426 -7.88 0.45 12.74
CA ALA A 426 -6.91 -0.32 13.54
C ALA A 426 -6.99 -1.84 13.25
N SER A 427 -8.20 -2.41 13.28
CA SER A 427 -8.43 -3.82 12.99
C SER A 427 -8.19 -4.16 11.52
N ALA A 428 -8.56 -3.29 10.58
CA ALA A 428 -8.25 -3.49 9.16
C ALA A 428 -6.72 -3.49 8.91
N LEU A 429 -5.98 -2.68 9.66
CA LEU A 429 -4.53 -2.63 9.62
C LEU A 429 -3.88 -3.88 10.23
N ALA A 430 -4.42 -4.41 11.33
CA ALA A 430 -3.98 -5.70 11.89
C ALA A 430 -4.15 -6.84 10.87
N VAL A 431 -5.33 -6.94 10.26
CA VAL A 431 -5.61 -7.91 9.18
C VAL A 431 -4.65 -7.75 8.01
N GLN A 432 -4.36 -6.52 7.60
CA GLN A 432 -3.43 -6.25 6.51
C GLN A 432 -1.98 -6.62 6.90
N SER A 433 -1.58 -6.40 8.16
CA SER A 433 -0.26 -6.80 8.68
C SER A 433 -0.08 -8.31 8.56
N ASP A 434 -1.08 -9.10 8.95
CA ASP A 434 -1.04 -10.55 8.80
C ASP A 434 -0.94 -11.00 7.34
N MET A 435 -1.67 -10.33 6.44
CA MET A 435 -1.56 -10.58 5.00
C MET A 435 -0.15 -10.28 4.47
N GLN A 436 0.53 -9.28 5.00
CA GLN A 436 1.91 -8.97 4.63
C GLN A 436 2.88 -10.01 5.16
N ASP A 437 2.68 -10.49 6.39
CA ASP A 437 3.49 -11.55 6.99
C ASP A 437 3.44 -12.85 6.17
N GLY A 438 2.25 -13.20 5.65
CA GLY A 438 2.07 -14.38 4.82
C GLY A 438 2.44 -14.21 3.34
N ALA A 439 2.43 -12.99 2.79
CA ALA A 439 2.58 -12.72 1.35
C ALA A 439 3.78 -13.43 0.67
N PRO A 440 4.97 -13.51 1.29
CA PRO A 440 6.12 -14.15 0.67
C PRO A 440 5.92 -15.64 0.36
N PHE A 441 5.12 -16.37 1.14
CA PHE A 441 5.04 -17.84 1.08
C PHE A 441 3.62 -18.43 1.03
N VAL A 442 2.59 -17.70 1.49
CA VAL A 442 1.20 -18.16 1.41
C VAL A 442 0.75 -18.09 -0.06
N ARG A 443 0.23 -19.23 -0.56
CA ARG A 443 -0.31 -19.35 -1.93
C ARG A 443 -1.80 -19.70 -1.94
N GLY A 444 -2.35 -20.00 -0.78
CA GLY A 444 -3.74 -20.37 -0.55
C GLY A 444 -3.96 -20.59 0.95
N THR A 445 -5.21 -20.53 1.38
CA THR A 445 -5.58 -20.72 2.78
C THR A 445 -6.38 -22.01 2.99
N PRO A 446 -6.19 -22.73 4.12
CA PRO A 446 -5.24 -22.40 5.17
C PRO A 446 -3.79 -22.73 4.78
N THR A 447 -2.83 -22.03 5.37
CA THR A 447 -1.39 -22.38 5.35
C THR A 447 -0.87 -22.34 6.77
N PHE A 448 -0.10 -23.35 7.18
CA PHE A 448 0.44 -23.44 8.53
C PHE A 448 1.96 -23.30 8.52
N VAL A 449 2.49 -22.53 9.46
CA VAL A 449 3.92 -22.45 9.78
C VAL A 449 4.12 -23.11 11.13
N VAL A 450 4.87 -24.20 11.18
CA VAL A 450 5.18 -24.91 12.42
C VAL A 450 6.58 -24.53 12.88
N LEU A 451 6.66 -23.87 14.03
CA LEU A 451 7.90 -23.41 14.65
C LEU A 451 8.31 -24.38 15.76
N VAL A 452 9.51 -24.96 15.61
CA VAL A 452 10.04 -25.98 16.53
C VAL A 452 11.55 -25.77 16.67
N GLY A 453 12.05 -25.63 17.90
CA GLY A 453 13.49 -25.53 18.16
C GLY A 453 14.21 -24.36 17.46
N GLY A 454 13.50 -23.28 17.13
CA GLY A 454 14.05 -22.13 16.40
C GLY A 454 14.04 -22.28 14.86
N GLU A 455 13.49 -23.37 14.32
CA GLU A 455 13.28 -23.55 12.88
C GLU A 455 11.79 -23.48 12.51
N GLY A 456 11.49 -22.97 11.31
CA GLY A 456 10.13 -22.92 10.76
C GLY A 456 9.93 -23.90 9.61
N ARG A 457 8.87 -24.70 9.66
CA ARG A 457 8.46 -25.64 8.61
C ARG A 457 7.09 -25.24 8.05
N LEU A 458 6.97 -25.13 6.72
CA LEU A 458 5.70 -24.83 6.05
C LEU A 458 4.88 -26.10 5.80
N ILE A 459 3.60 -26.04 6.15
CA ILE A 459 2.59 -27.04 5.84
C ILE A 459 1.45 -26.33 5.07
N PRO A 460 1.43 -26.39 3.73
CA PRO A 460 0.40 -25.73 2.94
C PRO A 460 -0.89 -26.55 2.87
N GLY A 461 -2.03 -25.88 2.96
CA GLY A 461 -3.36 -26.47 2.73
C GLY A 461 -3.95 -27.20 3.93
N ALA A 462 -5.26 -27.47 3.87
CA ALA A 462 -5.97 -28.27 4.85
C ALA A 462 -5.54 -29.75 4.73
N LEU A 463 -4.56 -30.16 5.53
CA LEU A 463 -4.17 -31.57 5.62
C LEU A 463 -5.31 -32.42 6.21
N PRO A 464 -5.42 -33.70 5.80
CA PRO A 464 -6.22 -34.68 6.54
C PRO A 464 -5.80 -34.72 8.02
N THR A 465 -6.78 -34.83 8.92
CA THR A 465 -6.54 -34.72 10.36
C THR A 465 -5.51 -35.73 10.89
N ASP A 466 -5.56 -36.97 10.41
CA ASP A 466 -4.62 -38.03 10.78
C ASP A 466 -3.17 -37.70 10.38
N GLN A 467 -2.97 -37.06 9.22
CA GLN A 467 -1.66 -36.60 8.78
C GLN A 467 -1.16 -35.42 9.61
N PHE A 468 -2.03 -34.48 9.97
CA PHE A 468 -1.66 -33.35 10.84
C PHE A 468 -1.26 -33.85 12.24
N VAL A 469 -2.06 -34.73 12.83
CA VAL A 469 -1.77 -35.38 14.12
C VAL A 469 -0.45 -36.15 14.07
N ALA A 470 -0.21 -36.94 13.02
CA ALA A 470 1.04 -37.67 12.86
C ALA A 470 2.25 -36.73 12.75
N ALA A 471 2.13 -35.61 12.01
CA ALA A 471 3.19 -34.64 11.84
C ALA A 471 3.58 -33.97 13.17
N LEU A 472 2.61 -33.50 13.95
CA LEU A 472 2.88 -32.89 15.27
C LEU A 472 3.43 -33.92 16.27
N SER A 473 2.88 -35.13 16.29
CA SER A 473 3.37 -36.22 17.16
C SER A 473 4.82 -36.57 16.86
N GLN A 474 5.19 -36.61 15.58
CA GLN A 474 6.57 -36.85 15.17
C GLN A 474 7.50 -35.73 15.62
N MET A 475 7.10 -34.46 15.45
CA MET A 475 7.92 -33.31 15.88
C MET A 475 8.14 -33.29 17.40
N LEU A 476 7.11 -33.63 18.18
CA LEU A 476 7.23 -33.77 19.64
C LEU A 476 8.19 -34.91 20.03
N ALA A 477 8.14 -36.04 19.33
CA ALA A 477 9.05 -37.16 19.56
C ALA A 477 10.50 -36.79 19.20
N GLU A 478 10.72 -36.05 18.11
CA GLU A 478 12.03 -35.53 17.70
C GLU A 478 12.62 -34.59 18.77
N LEU A 479 11.82 -33.66 19.31
CA LEU A 479 12.21 -32.78 20.41
C LEU A 479 12.57 -33.53 21.69
N ALA A 480 11.79 -34.56 22.05
CA ALA A 480 12.07 -35.37 23.23
C ALA A 480 13.38 -36.18 23.09
N ALA A 481 13.73 -36.58 21.87
CA ALA A 481 14.97 -37.29 21.58
C ALA A 481 16.21 -36.38 21.69
N THR A 482 16.15 -35.14 21.18
CA THR A 482 17.28 -34.19 21.23
C THR A 482 17.56 -33.63 22.62
N GLY A 483 16.55 -33.57 23.51
CA GLY A 483 16.70 -33.15 24.90
C GLY A 483 17.38 -34.17 25.83
N ASN A 484 17.59 -35.42 25.41
CA ASN A 484 18.19 -36.49 26.21
C ASN A 484 19.70 -36.69 25.96
N ASP A 485 20.31 -35.91 25.06
CA ASP A 485 21.72 -36.02 24.65
C ASP A 485 22.65 -34.96 25.30
N GLY A 486 22.15 -34.17 26.25
CA GLY A 486 22.90 -33.19 27.04
C GLY A 486 22.81 -33.46 28.54
#